data_AF-D3HP32-F1
#
_entry.id   AF-D3HP32-F1
#
_cell.length_a   1.000
_cell.length_b   1.000
_cell.length_c   1.000
_cell.angle_alpha   90.00
_cell.angle_beta   90.00
_cell.angle_gamma   90.00
#
_symmetry.space_group_name_H-M   'P 1'
#
loop_
_entity.id
_entity.type
_entity.pdbx_description
1 polymer ?
#
loop_
_entity_poly.entity_id
_entity_poly.type
_entity_poly.pdbx_seq_one_letter_code
_entity_poly.pdbx_strand_id
1 'polypeptide(L)'
;MSIAAFKKVSILGPHQDKVDILNSLQELGCMHLIAINPPSKSALTTTTTTLLDQIKAALFYLNNAPELGHPRFIGKDFNPDLVVQKILANQHDLRIAIDRRDFLITRIREVSEWGYFTLPAEKDLNGIKLWFYKVHLKEIARIPKDFTVQEVHRNHRYAFIIVLAEQEPLKEQFPFQRIHTGSVALSKLHVELDELNEKIDDLIDEQRNLTRYRYLLAREIAQFSDRTELHKALNQTQDHEGFFLVQAWVPHSELSRITDFCAQHQLGITIEHPLPEELPPTLLESHPWLQGGAELVNFYQTPGYHSLDPSLMVFFSFLFFSFLFFSFLFFSFAIFFAMILADAGYGVLLTLFTLFWWKRLGRYNGAAWLKPLLVVISIFSIVYGVMLGSYCGVEPKEGTWLAKLKIIDINNFNLMMMLVLFIGCLHICIASGMRAWFTQHRNERIQSSGFILLIIAALMYSIGLMKHSSTITKYAFVFFIISLFLIMIFASNEPIISYRSLFKRIIYGLGALTELPSLFGDILSYLRLFALGLAGASLAVTFNSMAHHMTQSGKPSSWVLAVIILFIGQTMNVLLCLMSAVVHGLRLNYIEFFKWSIKEDGHSYQPFKKQEISHE
;
A
#
# COMPACT_ATOMS: atom_id res chain seq x y z
N MET A 1 5.09 -21.55 -12.05
CA MET A 1 3.86 -20.73 -12.07
C MET A 1 3.27 -20.85 -13.46
N SER A 2 1.95 -20.84 -13.59
CA SER A 2 1.27 -20.90 -14.88
C SER A 2 -0.05 -20.15 -14.80
N ILE A 3 -0.49 -19.57 -15.92
CA ILE A 3 -1.87 -19.13 -16.03
C ILE A 3 -2.76 -20.38 -16.11
N ALA A 4 -3.80 -20.44 -15.30
CA ALA A 4 -4.78 -21.52 -15.36
C ALA A 4 -5.46 -21.49 -16.75
N ALA A 5 -5.56 -22.65 -17.41
CA ALA A 5 -6.29 -22.73 -18.67
C ALA A 5 -7.78 -22.54 -18.41
N PHE A 6 -8.40 -21.59 -19.10
CA PHE A 6 -9.84 -21.32 -18.98
C PHE A 6 -10.63 -21.99 -20.08
N LYS A 7 -11.86 -22.39 -19.76
CA LYS A 7 -12.89 -22.78 -20.74
C LYS A 7 -14.11 -21.89 -20.59
N LYS A 8 -14.78 -21.64 -21.71
CA LYS A 8 -16.07 -20.95 -21.73
C LYS A 8 -17.15 -21.99 -21.46
N VAL A 9 -17.95 -21.77 -20.42
CA VAL A 9 -19.03 -22.67 -20.02
C VAL A 9 -20.34 -21.93 -20.15
N SER A 10 -21.28 -22.53 -20.89
CA SER A 10 -22.66 -22.08 -21.01
C SER A 10 -23.56 -23.04 -20.26
N ILE A 11 -24.30 -22.53 -19.27
CA ILE A 11 -25.25 -23.30 -18.45
C ILE A 11 -26.67 -22.89 -18.82
N LEU A 12 -27.51 -23.90 -19.07
CA LEU A 12 -28.92 -23.78 -19.42
C LEU A 12 -29.78 -24.42 -18.33
N GLY A 13 -30.74 -23.67 -17.81
CA GLY A 13 -31.66 -24.15 -16.77
C GLY A 13 -33.08 -23.62 -16.94
N PRO A 14 -34.06 -24.20 -16.23
CA PRO A 14 -35.44 -23.74 -16.26
C PRO A 14 -35.57 -22.35 -15.62
N HIS A 15 -36.36 -21.46 -16.22
CA HIS A 15 -36.50 -20.08 -15.72
C HIS A 15 -37.07 -20.01 -14.29
N GLN A 16 -37.88 -21.00 -13.89
CA GLN A 16 -38.51 -21.05 -12.56
C GLN A 16 -37.49 -21.19 -11.42
N ASP A 17 -36.39 -21.92 -11.64
CA ASP A 17 -35.39 -22.22 -10.61
C ASP A 17 -34.16 -21.31 -10.70
N LYS A 18 -34.21 -20.25 -11.53
CA LYS A 18 -33.08 -19.37 -11.84
C LYS A 18 -32.37 -18.83 -10.59
N VAL A 19 -33.14 -18.36 -9.60
CA VAL A 19 -32.59 -17.76 -8.38
C VAL A 19 -31.89 -18.81 -7.52
N ASP A 20 -32.50 -19.98 -7.36
CA ASP A 20 -31.96 -21.06 -6.54
C ASP A 20 -30.70 -21.66 -7.17
N ILE A 21 -30.70 -21.87 -8.49
CA ILE A 21 -29.53 -22.36 -9.23
C ILE A 21 -28.37 -21.36 -9.13
N LEU A 22 -28.61 -20.07 -9.32
CA LEU A 22 -27.55 -19.05 -9.19
C LEU A 22 -27.02 -18.93 -7.76
N ASN A 23 -27.88 -19.08 -6.75
CA ASN A 23 -27.45 -19.12 -5.35
C ASN A 23 -26.53 -20.33 -5.08
N SER A 24 -26.89 -21.51 -5.59
CA SER A 24 -26.06 -22.72 -5.48
C SER A 24 -24.76 -22.62 -6.28
N LEU A 25 -24.77 -21.98 -7.45
CA LEU A 25 -23.56 -21.67 -8.22
C LEU A 25 -22.63 -20.70 -7.45
N GLN A 26 -23.19 -19.74 -6.73
CA GLN A 26 -22.45 -18.82 -5.86
C GLN A 26 -21.79 -19.54 -4.67
N GLU A 27 -22.44 -20.57 -4.13
CA GLU A 27 -21.87 -21.43 -3.08
C GLU A 27 -20.68 -22.25 -3.62
N LEU A 28 -20.76 -22.66 -4.88
CA LEU A 28 -19.70 -23.39 -5.57
C LEU A 28 -18.45 -22.54 -5.81
N GLY A 29 -18.62 -21.26 -6.12
CA GLY A 29 -17.52 -20.29 -6.05
C GLY A 29 -16.41 -20.43 -7.10
N CYS A 30 -16.69 -21.07 -8.23
CA CYS A 30 -15.67 -21.49 -9.22
C CYS A 30 -15.82 -20.86 -10.61
N MET A 31 -16.78 -19.96 -10.80
CA MET A 31 -17.10 -19.39 -12.11
C MET A 31 -16.95 -17.87 -12.13
N HIS A 32 -16.40 -17.32 -13.21
CA HIS A 32 -16.39 -15.87 -13.46
C HIS A 32 -17.44 -15.54 -14.52
N LEU A 33 -18.49 -14.81 -14.15
CA LEU A 33 -19.64 -14.56 -15.01
C LEU A 33 -19.31 -13.64 -16.19
N ILE A 34 -19.81 -13.97 -17.36
CA ILE A 34 -19.73 -13.16 -18.58
C ILE A 34 -21.05 -12.40 -18.71
N ALA A 35 -20.99 -11.07 -18.79
CA ALA A 35 -22.18 -10.24 -18.98
C ALA A 35 -22.68 -10.37 -20.43
N ILE A 36 -23.78 -11.11 -20.63
CA ILE A 36 -24.40 -11.29 -21.96
C ILE A 36 -25.21 -10.03 -22.33
N ASN A 37 -25.85 -9.41 -21.33
CA ASN A 37 -26.56 -8.13 -21.49
C ASN A 37 -25.69 -6.96 -20.98
N PRO A 38 -25.68 -5.80 -21.67
CA PRO A 38 -25.00 -4.61 -21.15
C PRO A 38 -25.61 -4.24 -19.79
N PRO A 39 -24.80 -3.84 -18.80
CA PRO A 39 -25.28 -3.58 -17.46
C PRO A 39 -26.37 -2.51 -17.50
N SER A 40 -27.61 -2.94 -17.29
CA SER A 40 -28.73 -2.05 -16.99
C SER A 40 -28.34 -1.24 -15.76
N LYS A 41 -28.32 0.10 -15.87
CA LYS A 41 -28.28 0.99 -14.71
C LYS A 41 -29.60 0.82 -13.95
N SER A 42 -29.72 -0.20 -13.11
CA SER A 42 -30.80 -0.33 -12.14
C SER A 42 -30.18 -0.59 -10.77
N ALA A 43 -30.28 0.41 -9.90
CA ALA A 43 -31.34 0.54 -8.89
C ALA A 43 -31.08 -0.31 -7.64
N LEU A 44 -29.86 -0.25 -7.10
CA LEU A 44 -29.74 -0.34 -5.64
C LEU A 44 -30.44 0.90 -5.09
N THR A 45 -31.56 0.71 -4.40
CA THR A 45 -32.29 1.76 -3.68
C THR A 45 -31.31 2.50 -2.76
N THR A 46 -31.30 3.83 -2.83
CA THR A 46 -30.42 4.72 -2.06
C THR A 46 -30.42 4.41 -0.55
N THR A 47 -31.56 3.96 -0.02
CA THR A 47 -31.75 3.54 1.37
C THR A 47 -30.90 2.34 1.79
N THR A 48 -30.68 1.39 0.89
CA THR A 48 -29.95 0.15 1.20
C THR A 48 -28.44 0.40 1.27
N THR A 49 -27.94 1.28 0.39
CA THR A 49 -26.56 1.77 0.44
C THR A 49 -26.27 2.58 1.70
N THR A 50 -27.22 3.41 2.17
CA THR A 50 -27.02 4.21 3.40
C THR A 50 -26.91 3.36 4.66
N LEU A 51 -27.69 2.27 4.77
CA LEU A 51 -27.63 1.35 5.91
C LEU A 51 -26.27 0.65 5.97
N LEU A 52 -25.78 0.16 4.83
CA LEU A 52 -24.48 -0.49 4.74
C LEU A 52 -23.33 0.45 5.14
N ASP A 53 -23.38 1.71 4.70
CA ASP A 53 -22.38 2.70 5.10
C ASP A 53 -22.42 2.98 6.62
N GLN A 54 -23.61 2.97 7.23
CA GLN A 54 -23.76 3.07 8.68
C GLN A 54 -23.22 1.83 9.41
N ILE A 55 -23.46 0.61 8.92
CA ILE A 55 -22.86 -0.62 9.49
C ILE A 55 -21.33 -0.56 9.41
N LYS A 56 -20.77 -0.13 8.27
CA LYS A 56 -19.32 0.03 8.10
C LYS A 56 -18.74 1.05 9.07
N ALA A 57 -19.40 2.21 9.24
CA ALA A 57 -18.98 3.23 10.19
C ALA A 57 -19.02 2.71 11.64
N ALA A 58 -20.09 2.00 12.01
CA ALA A 58 -20.23 1.36 13.32
C ALA A 58 -19.12 0.33 13.57
N LEU A 59 -18.82 -0.54 12.60
CA LEU A 59 -17.73 -1.51 12.70
C LEU A 59 -16.35 -0.84 12.82
N PHE A 60 -16.10 0.23 12.06
CA PHE A 60 -14.85 0.97 12.17
C PHE A 60 -14.67 1.55 13.57
N TYR A 61 -15.72 2.14 14.13
CA TYR A 61 -15.71 2.64 15.50
C TYR A 61 -15.46 1.54 16.54
N LEU A 62 -16.13 0.39 16.43
CA LEU A 62 -15.94 -0.74 17.35
C LEU A 62 -14.56 -1.40 17.23
N ASN A 63 -13.97 -1.46 16.03
CA ASN A 63 -12.63 -2.03 15.82
C ASN A 63 -11.51 -1.18 16.42
N ASN A 64 -11.75 0.12 16.60
CA ASN A 64 -10.81 1.05 17.21
C ASN A 64 -11.03 1.20 18.73
N ALA A 65 -11.91 0.39 19.34
CA ALA A 65 -12.11 0.39 20.78
C ALA A 65 -10.85 -0.11 21.52
N PRO A 66 -10.50 0.48 22.68
CA PRO A 66 -9.30 0.08 23.43
C PRO A 66 -9.41 -1.34 24.00
N GLU A 67 -10.62 -1.77 24.36
CA GLU A 67 -10.91 -3.11 24.85
C GLU A 67 -12.01 -3.77 24.04
N LEU A 68 -11.80 -5.05 23.73
CA LEU A 68 -12.75 -5.86 22.98
C LEU A 68 -13.45 -6.84 23.93
N GLY A 69 -14.78 -6.83 23.91
CA GLY A 69 -15.61 -7.82 24.59
C GLY A 69 -15.62 -9.16 23.86
N HIS A 70 -16.18 -10.19 24.50
CA HIS A 70 -16.35 -11.50 23.87
C HIS A 70 -17.35 -11.43 22.71
N PRO A 71 -17.00 -11.97 21.53
CA PRO A 71 -17.87 -11.93 20.36
C PRO A 71 -19.12 -12.78 20.58
N ARG A 72 -20.27 -12.25 20.17
CA ARG A 72 -21.54 -12.96 20.13
C ARG A 72 -21.71 -13.59 18.75
N PHE A 73 -21.72 -14.92 18.69
CA PHE A 73 -21.90 -15.65 17.43
C PHE A 73 -23.36 -15.93 17.07
N ILE A 74 -24.24 -16.03 18.08
CA ILE A 74 -25.65 -16.38 17.91
C ILE A 74 -26.53 -15.12 18.00
N GLY A 75 -27.19 -14.79 16.89
CA GLY A 75 -28.04 -13.62 16.72
C GLY A 75 -29.50 -13.83 17.12
N LYS A 76 -29.80 -14.54 18.21
CA LYS A 76 -31.18 -14.60 18.73
C LYS A 76 -31.59 -13.17 19.14
N ASP A 77 -32.62 -12.62 18.51
CA ASP A 77 -33.13 -11.25 18.69
C ASP A 77 -32.19 -10.11 18.20
N PHE A 78 -31.37 -10.36 17.18
CA PHE A 78 -30.50 -9.34 16.58
C PHE A 78 -31.25 -8.52 15.52
N ASN A 79 -31.40 -7.21 15.76
CA ASN A 79 -31.85 -6.25 14.75
C ASN A 79 -30.66 -5.33 14.38
N PRO A 80 -30.13 -5.41 13.14
CA PRO A 80 -28.99 -4.61 12.70
C PRO A 80 -29.21 -3.11 12.88
N ASP A 81 -30.39 -2.59 12.51
CA ASP A 81 -30.66 -1.14 12.50
C ASP A 81 -30.63 -0.54 13.89
N LEU A 82 -31.27 -1.21 14.85
CA LEU A 82 -31.30 -0.76 16.25
C LEU A 82 -29.90 -0.80 16.88
N VAL A 83 -29.13 -1.85 16.59
CA VAL A 83 -27.77 -2.00 17.11
C VAL A 83 -26.84 -0.93 16.52
N VAL A 84 -26.92 -0.68 15.21
CA VAL A 84 -26.13 0.35 14.53
C VAL A 84 -26.48 1.75 15.05
N GLN A 85 -27.77 2.07 15.20
CA GLN A 85 -28.21 3.34 15.79
C GLN A 85 -27.65 3.52 17.19
N LYS A 86 -27.67 2.46 18.02
CA LYS A 86 -27.11 2.49 19.37
C LYS A 86 -25.60 2.73 19.37
N ILE A 87 -24.87 2.09 18.45
CA ILE A 87 -23.41 2.28 18.30
C ILE A 87 -23.08 3.72 17.88
N LEU A 88 -23.80 4.24 16.88
CA LEU A 88 -23.56 5.60 16.38
C LEU A 88 -23.96 6.67 17.42
N ALA A 89 -25.01 6.42 18.21
CA ALA A 89 -25.38 7.29 19.33
C ALA A 89 -24.28 7.30 20.41
N ASN A 90 -23.79 6.14 20.83
CA ASN A 90 -22.68 6.03 21.78
C ASN A 90 -21.41 6.73 21.27
N GLN A 91 -21.06 6.57 19.98
CA GLN A 91 -19.95 7.29 19.35
C GLN A 91 -20.14 8.82 19.41
N HIS A 92 -21.34 9.30 19.13
CA HIS A 92 -21.66 10.72 19.14
C HIS A 92 -21.59 11.29 20.56
N ASP A 93 -22.19 10.60 21.54
CA ASP A 93 -22.22 11.00 22.94
C ASP A 93 -20.83 11.01 23.56
N LEU A 94 -20.00 10.01 23.25
CA LEU A 94 -18.61 9.94 23.71
C LEU A 94 -17.80 11.10 23.16
N ARG A 95 -17.99 11.45 21.88
CA ARG A 95 -17.31 12.59 21.27
C ARG A 95 -17.70 13.91 21.95
N ILE A 96 -18.99 14.15 22.16
CA ILE A 96 -19.48 15.35 22.86
C ILE A 96 -18.91 15.42 24.27
N ALA A 97 -18.88 14.30 24.98
CA ALA A 97 -18.36 14.25 26.34
C ALA A 97 -16.86 14.56 26.39
N ILE A 98 -16.05 13.98 25.48
CA ILE A 98 -14.62 14.28 25.38
C ILE A 98 -14.38 15.75 25.03
N ASP A 99 -15.09 16.29 24.04
CA ASP A 99 -14.97 17.70 23.62
C ASP A 99 -15.32 18.64 24.80
N ARG A 100 -16.37 18.32 25.56
CA ARG A 100 -16.77 19.08 26.75
C ARG A 100 -15.74 18.97 27.88
N ARG A 101 -15.15 17.80 28.09
CA ARG A 101 -14.11 17.58 29.11
C ARG A 101 -12.87 18.39 28.78
N ASP A 102 -12.42 18.37 27.53
CA ASP A 102 -11.23 19.11 27.11
C ASP A 102 -11.44 20.64 27.22
N PHE A 103 -12.67 21.10 26.93
CA PHE A 103 -13.09 22.47 27.23
C PHE A 103 -13.02 22.78 28.73
N LEU A 104 -13.59 21.92 29.59
CA LEU A 104 -13.56 22.10 31.04
C LEU A 104 -12.14 22.08 31.62
N ILE A 105 -11.27 21.18 31.16
CA ILE A 105 -9.86 21.13 31.59
C ILE A 105 -9.15 22.45 31.28
N THR A 106 -9.35 22.97 30.06
CA THR A 106 -8.78 24.25 29.63
C THR A 106 -9.33 25.37 30.50
N ARG A 107 -10.65 25.38 30.73
CA ARG A 107 -11.32 26.39 31.53
C ARG A 107 -10.90 26.35 33.00
N ILE A 108 -10.79 25.17 33.60
CA ILE A 108 -10.31 24.96 34.96
C ILE A 108 -8.88 25.49 35.09
N ARG A 109 -7.99 25.24 34.11
CA ARG A 109 -6.63 25.78 34.13
C ARG A 109 -6.63 27.31 34.16
N GLU A 110 -7.44 27.97 33.34
CA GLU A 110 -7.57 29.44 33.33
C GLU A 110 -8.09 30.00 34.65
N VAL A 111 -9.12 29.36 35.23
CA VAL A 111 -9.76 29.84 36.46
C VAL A 111 -8.94 29.46 37.70
N SER A 112 -8.18 28.36 37.66
CA SER A 112 -7.36 27.88 38.79
C SER A 112 -6.29 28.88 39.24
N GLU A 113 -5.82 29.72 38.32
CA GLU A 113 -4.89 30.81 38.64
C GLU A 113 -5.48 31.82 39.65
N TRP A 114 -6.81 31.89 39.74
CA TRP A 114 -7.56 32.80 40.64
C TRP A 114 -7.93 32.15 41.98
N GLY A 115 -7.74 30.84 42.13
CA GLY A 115 -8.11 30.08 43.31
C GLY A 115 -9.61 29.75 43.41
N TYR A 116 -10.03 29.28 44.60
CA TYR A 116 -11.42 28.97 44.89
C TYR A 116 -12.16 30.23 45.32
N PHE A 117 -13.03 30.76 44.45
CA PHE A 117 -13.91 31.88 44.78
C PHE A 117 -15.34 31.62 44.30
N THR A 118 -16.30 32.16 45.04
CA THR A 118 -17.73 32.15 44.70
C THR A 118 -18.19 33.59 44.55
N LEU A 119 -18.78 33.92 43.40
CA LEU A 119 -19.31 35.26 43.17
C LEU A 119 -20.65 35.41 43.90
N PRO A 120 -20.87 36.53 44.62
CA PRO A 120 -22.17 36.84 45.21
C PRO A 120 -23.23 37.07 44.13
N ALA A 121 -24.50 36.91 44.48
CA ALA A 121 -25.60 37.14 43.54
C ALA A 121 -25.66 38.62 43.13
N GLU A 122 -26.11 38.93 41.91
CA GLU A 122 -26.21 40.32 41.41
C GLU A 122 -27.06 41.23 42.30
N LYS A 123 -28.00 40.65 43.07
CA LYS A 123 -28.84 41.36 44.03
C LYS A 123 -28.07 41.90 45.24
N ASP A 124 -26.94 41.28 45.59
CA ASP A 124 -26.13 41.65 46.76
C ASP A 124 -25.08 42.73 46.41
N LEU A 125 -24.91 43.02 45.12
CA LEU A 125 -23.85 43.90 44.59
C LEU A 125 -24.29 45.36 44.42
N ASN A 126 -25.56 45.71 44.67
CA ASN A 126 -26.09 47.09 44.62
C ASN A 126 -25.61 47.93 43.41
N GLY A 127 -25.55 47.32 42.22
CA GLY A 127 -25.13 48.01 40.97
C GLY A 127 -23.63 48.03 40.67
N ILE A 128 -22.77 47.57 41.59
CA ILE A 128 -21.32 47.48 41.39
C ILE A 128 -20.95 46.17 40.68
N LYS A 129 -20.15 46.24 39.62
CA LYS A 129 -19.65 45.05 38.90
C LYS A 129 -18.21 44.73 39.31
N LEU A 130 -17.86 43.45 39.20
CA LEU A 130 -16.54 42.92 39.50
C LEU A 130 -15.74 42.76 38.20
N TRP A 131 -14.65 43.51 38.06
CA TRP A 131 -13.78 43.47 36.88
C TRP A 131 -12.44 42.81 37.23
N PHE A 132 -12.07 41.78 36.49
CA PHE A 132 -10.92 40.90 36.80
C PHE A 132 -9.71 41.24 35.93
N TYR A 133 -8.56 41.49 36.56
CA TYR A 133 -7.30 41.83 35.89
C TYR A 133 -6.12 40.99 36.41
N LYS A 134 -5.22 40.61 35.48
CA LYS A 134 -3.93 39.96 35.78
C LYS A 134 -2.81 40.94 35.52
N VAL A 135 -2.07 41.29 36.57
CA VAL A 135 -1.03 42.33 36.53
C VAL A 135 0.33 41.72 36.86
N HIS A 136 1.38 42.09 36.12
CA HIS A 136 2.73 41.63 36.43
C HIS A 136 3.23 42.29 37.73
N LEU A 137 3.94 41.57 38.60
CA LEU A 137 4.38 42.10 39.90
C LEU A 137 5.16 43.42 39.81
N LYS A 138 5.91 43.59 38.72
CA LYS A 138 6.69 44.81 38.42
C LYS A 138 5.81 46.04 38.15
N GLU A 139 4.55 45.84 37.78
CA GLU A 139 3.61 46.87 37.34
C GLU A 139 2.54 47.19 38.38
N ILE A 140 2.53 46.49 39.53
CA ILE A 140 1.59 46.74 40.64
C ILE A 140 1.68 48.19 41.15
N ALA A 141 2.89 48.77 41.16
CA ALA A 141 3.09 50.16 41.58
C ALA A 141 2.45 51.20 40.62
N ARG A 142 2.02 50.78 39.42
CA ARG A 142 1.40 51.63 38.40
C ARG A 142 -0.14 51.64 38.50
N ILE A 143 -0.71 50.93 39.46
CA ILE A 143 -2.16 50.89 39.68
C ILE A 143 -2.62 52.26 40.22
N PRO A 144 -3.59 52.94 39.56
CA PRO A 144 -4.13 54.20 40.05
C PRO A 144 -4.83 54.02 41.40
N LYS A 145 -4.61 54.95 42.34
CA LYS A 145 -5.20 54.91 43.70
C LYS A 145 -6.69 55.26 43.74
N ASP A 146 -7.23 55.75 42.63
CA ASP A 146 -8.62 56.20 42.52
C ASP A 146 -9.63 55.05 42.44
N PHE A 147 -9.15 53.83 42.14
CA PHE A 147 -10.00 52.64 42.08
C PHE A 147 -9.94 51.86 43.39
N THR A 148 -11.09 51.33 43.82
CA THR A 148 -11.12 50.36 44.91
C THR A 148 -10.72 49.00 44.36
N VAL A 149 -9.54 48.54 44.77
CA VAL A 149 -8.85 47.39 44.22
C VAL A 149 -8.65 46.35 45.31
N GLN A 150 -9.11 45.12 45.08
CA GLN A 150 -8.91 43.98 45.98
C GLN A 150 -7.94 42.99 45.34
N GLU A 151 -6.83 42.68 46.01
CA GLU A 151 -5.92 41.60 45.61
C GLU A 151 -6.48 40.26 46.11
N VAL A 152 -6.77 39.34 45.18
CA VAL A 152 -7.37 38.03 45.49
C VAL A 152 -6.29 36.98 45.69
N HIS A 153 -5.28 36.99 44.82
CA HIS A 153 -4.22 35.99 44.83
C HIS A 153 -2.93 36.58 44.26
N ARG A 154 -1.79 36.14 44.80
CA ARG A 154 -0.45 36.53 44.35
C ARG A 154 0.37 35.28 44.06
N ASN A 155 0.97 35.22 42.88
CA ASN A 155 1.95 34.20 42.53
C ASN A 155 3.32 34.84 42.26
N HIS A 156 4.37 34.05 42.02
CA HIS A 156 5.76 34.52 41.88
C HIS A 156 6.01 35.51 40.73
N ARG A 157 5.06 35.64 39.81
CA ARG A 157 5.17 36.49 38.61
C ARG A 157 4.03 37.49 38.43
N TYR A 158 2.84 37.20 38.95
CA TYR A 158 1.62 37.98 38.70
C TYR A 158 0.80 38.18 39.99
N ALA A 159 0.09 39.31 40.08
CA ALA A 159 -0.97 39.54 41.04
C ALA A 159 -2.33 39.56 40.34
N PHE A 160 -3.31 38.91 40.96
CA PHE A 160 -4.68 38.78 40.49
C PHE A 160 -5.57 39.73 41.27
N ILE A 161 -6.21 40.63 40.54
CA ILE A 161 -6.79 41.85 41.11
C ILE A 161 -8.22 42.00 40.62
N ILE A 162 -9.12 42.36 41.53
CA ILE A 162 -10.51 42.72 41.22
C ILE A 162 -10.69 44.23 41.43
N VAL A 163 -11.21 44.89 40.41
CA VAL A 163 -11.63 46.29 40.47
C VAL A 163 -13.15 46.35 40.67
N LEU A 164 -13.58 47.07 41.69
CA LEU A 164 -14.99 47.31 42.02
C LEU A 164 -15.44 48.61 41.34
N ALA A 165 -16.27 48.51 40.29
CA ALA A 165 -16.78 49.69 39.57
C ALA A 165 -18.13 49.40 38.90
N GLU A 166 -19.01 50.40 38.80
CA GLU A 166 -20.31 50.27 38.11
C GLU A 166 -20.14 50.03 36.59
N GLN A 167 -19.08 50.61 36.00
CA GLN A 167 -18.76 50.49 34.58
C GLN A 167 -17.31 50.04 34.39
N GLU A 168 -17.01 49.44 33.23
CA GLU A 168 -15.65 48.99 32.92
C GLU A 168 -14.73 50.21 32.81
N PRO A 169 -13.61 50.26 33.57
CA PRO A 169 -12.68 51.37 33.47
C PRO A 169 -12.07 51.42 32.06
N LEU A 170 -12.04 52.61 31.48
CA LEU A 170 -11.51 52.83 30.13
C LEU A 170 -10.02 52.43 30.09
N LYS A 171 -9.55 51.87 28.97
CA LYS A 171 -8.15 51.41 28.79
C LYS A 171 -7.10 52.51 29.05
N GLU A 172 -7.47 53.77 28.89
CA GLU A 172 -6.63 54.94 29.18
C GLU A 172 -6.42 55.14 30.69
N GLN A 173 -7.40 54.75 31.52
CA GLN A 173 -7.39 54.89 32.98
C GLN A 173 -6.82 53.63 33.66
N PHE A 174 -7.04 52.45 33.07
CA PHE A 174 -6.54 51.17 33.60
C PHE A 174 -5.88 50.35 32.49
N PRO A 175 -4.55 50.47 32.27
CA PRO A 175 -3.85 49.90 31.12
C PRO A 175 -3.51 48.41 31.29
N PHE A 176 -4.43 47.63 31.85
CA PHE A 176 -4.26 46.19 32.09
C PHE A 176 -5.33 45.39 31.33
N GLN A 177 -4.96 44.22 30.84
CA GLN A 177 -5.87 43.38 30.06
C GLN A 177 -6.87 42.67 30.99
N ARG A 178 -8.16 42.86 30.71
CA ARG A 178 -9.24 42.18 31.42
C ARG A 178 -9.25 40.69 31.11
N ILE A 179 -9.45 39.87 32.13
CA ILE A 179 -9.67 38.42 32.01
C ILE A 179 -11.12 38.10 32.31
N HIS A 180 -11.73 37.24 31.50
CA HIS A 180 -13.11 36.80 31.70
C HIS A 180 -13.12 35.49 32.52
N THR A 181 -13.22 35.62 33.84
CA THR A 181 -13.28 34.49 34.79
C THR A 181 -14.61 33.72 34.71
N GLY A 182 -15.66 34.33 34.15
CA GLY A 182 -17.00 33.72 34.03
C GLY A 182 -17.77 33.74 35.35
N SER A 183 -19.00 33.24 35.34
CA SER A 183 -19.90 33.24 36.52
C SER A 183 -19.89 31.94 37.32
N VAL A 184 -19.25 30.88 36.81
CA VAL A 184 -19.27 29.55 37.42
C VAL A 184 -18.07 29.37 38.33
N ALA A 185 -18.31 28.99 39.58
CA ALA A 185 -17.27 28.71 40.56
C ALA A 185 -16.42 27.50 40.15
N LEU A 186 -15.12 27.56 40.48
CA LEU A 186 -14.17 26.50 40.16
C LEU A 186 -14.55 25.13 40.75
N SER A 187 -15.18 25.10 41.93
CA SER A 187 -15.69 23.87 42.54
C SER A 187 -16.78 23.20 41.68
N LYS A 188 -17.70 23.99 41.10
CA LYS A 188 -18.74 23.47 40.20
C LYS A 188 -18.15 22.93 38.90
N LEU A 189 -17.10 23.58 38.38
CA LEU A 189 -16.40 23.09 37.18
C LEU A 189 -15.69 21.75 37.44
N HIS A 190 -15.10 21.56 38.63
CA HIS A 190 -14.50 20.26 39.00
C HIS A 190 -15.57 19.18 39.17
N VAL A 191 -16.71 19.50 39.81
CA VAL A 191 -17.83 18.55 39.91
C VAL A 191 -18.35 18.18 38.52
N GLU A 192 -18.54 19.14 37.62
CA GLU A 192 -18.95 18.88 36.23
C GLU A 192 -17.90 18.03 35.48
N LEU A 193 -16.60 18.26 35.73
CA LEU A 193 -15.52 17.45 35.17
C LEU A 193 -15.58 16.00 35.67
N ASP A 194 -15.79 15.79 36.97
CA ASP A 194 -15.87 14.47 37.58
C ASP A 194 -17.10 13.71 37.07
N GLU A 195 -18.28 14.34 37.06
CA GLU A 195 -19.52 13.77 36.47
C GLU A 195 -19.32 13.40 34.99
N LEU A 196 -18.57 14.20 34.24
CA LEU A 196 -18.29 13.94 32.84
C LEU A 196 -17.29 12.81 32.64
N ASN A 197 -16.30 12.67 33.53
CA ASN A 197 -15.38 11.53 33.52
C ASN A 197 -16.12 10.23 33.81
N GLU A 198 -17.01 10.20 34.81
CA GLU A 198 -17.88 9.05 35.08
C GLU A 198 -18.72 8.68 33.86
N LYS A 199 -19.34 9.69 33.20
CA LYS A 199 -20.11 9.47 31.97
C LYS A 199 -19.25 8.92 30.82
N ILE A 200 -18.00 9.36 30.69
CA ILE A 200 -17.08 8.85 29.67
C ILE A 200 -16.76 7.38 29.96
N ASP A 201 -16.51 7.02 31.21
CA ASP A 201 -16.25 5.64 31.61
C ASP A 201 -17.46 4.74 31.31
N ASP A 202 -18.68 5.19 31.65
CA ASP A 202 -19.93 4.48 31.31
C ASP A 202 -20.08 4.28 29.79
N LEU A 203 -19.76 5.29 28.99
CA LEU A 203 -19.84 5.22 27.53
C LEU A 203 -18.79 4.27 26.93
N ILE A 204 -17.59 4.21 27.51
CA ILE A 204 -16.53 3.25 27.13
C ILE A 204 -16.96 1.83 27.47
N ASP A 205 -17.57 1.61 28.63
CA ASP A 205 -18.11 0.30 29.01
C ASP A 205 -19.27 -0.12 28.12
N GLU A 206 -20.13 0.82 27.73
CA GLU A 206 -21.15 0.57 26.73
C GLU A 206 -20.54 0.24 25.37
N GLN A 207 -19.52 0.97 24.91
CA GLN A 207 -18.78 0.67 23.68
C GLN A 207 -18.23 -0.75 23.72
N ARG A 208 -17.56 -1.13 24.82
CA ARG A 208 -17.03 -2.48 25.05
C ARG A 208 -18.14 -3.52 24.96
N ASN A 209 -19.30 -3.28 25.56
CA ASN A 209 -20.46 -4.17 25.46
C ASN A 209 -20.99 -4.27 24.02
N LEU A 210 -20.95 -3.19 23.24
CA LEU A 210 -21.39 -3.19 21.84
C LEU A 210 -20.42 -3.94 20.91
N THR A 211 -19.12 -4.03 21.24
CA THR A 211 -18.13 -4.79 20.44
C THR A 211 -18.51 -6.26 20.24
N ARG A 212 -19.34 -6.84 21.12
CA ARG A 212 -19.87 -8.22 20.97
C ARG A 212 -20.62 -8.44 19.66
N TYR A 213 -21.20 -7.39 19.08
CA TYR A 213 -21.97 -7.44 17.84
C TYR A 213 -21.10 -7.36 16.57
N ARG A 214 -19.79 -7.16 16.70
CA ARG A 214 -18.87 -7.03 15.56
C ARG A 214 -18.99 -8.18 14.57
N TYR A 215 -19.01 -9.41 15.05
CA TYR A 215 -19.14 -10.59 14.18
C TYR A 215 -20.48 -10.60 13.42
N LEU A 216 -21.58 -10.29 14.12
CA LEU A 216 -22.91 -10.25 13.51
C LEU A 216 -23.03 -9.13 12.46
N LEU A 217 -22.48 -7.95 12.74
CA LEU A 217 -22.45 -6.84 11.78
C LEU A 217 -21.54 -7.15 10.57
N ALA A 218 -20.37 -7.75 10.79
CA ALA A 218 -19.50 -8.20 9.71
C ALA A 218 -20.21 -9.25 8.83
N ARG A 219 -21.00 -10.14 9.45
CA ARG A 219 -21.82 -11.12 8.74
C ARG A 219 -22.91 -10.47 7.90
N GLU A 220 -23.60 -9.46 8.40
CA GLU A 220 -24.59 -8.71 7.60
C GLU A 220 -23.92 -8.04 6.38
N ILE A 221 -22.73 -7.46 6.53
CA ILE A 221 -22.00 -6.89 5.38
C ILE A 221 -21.69 -7.96 4.33
N ALA A 222 -21.19 -9.12 4.75
CA ALA A 222 -20.86 -10.21 3.84
C ALA A 222 -22.13 -10.72 3.13
N GLN A 223 -23.20 -10.99 3.87
CA GLN A 223 -24.50 -11.39 3.31
C GLN A 223 -25.07 -10.34 2.35
N PHE A 224 -24.89 -9.07 2.66
CA PHE A 224 -25.31 -7.98 1.78
C PHE A 224 -24.51 -7.97 0.48
N SER A 225 -23.19 -8.15 0.56
CA SER A 225 -22.32 -8.26 -0.61
C SER A 225 -22.70 -9.45 -1.47
N ASP A 226 -22.92 -10.62 -0.85
CA ASP A 226 -23.35 -11.85 -1.52
C ASP A 226 -24.66 -11.66 -2.28
N ARG A 227 -25.67 -11.06 -1.64
CA ARG A 227 -26.96 -10.73 -2.28
C ARG A 227 -26.77 -9.75 -3.44
N THR A 228 -25.94 -8.73 -3.25
CA THR A 228 -25.67 -7.73 -4.28
C THR A 228 -25.01 -8.36 -5.51
N GLU A 229 -24.06 -9.27 -5.30
CA GLU A 229 -23.38 -10.00 -6.36
C GLU A 229 -24.34 -10.96 -7.08
N LEU A 230 -25.19 -11.67 -6.33
CA LEU A 230 -26.23 -12.52 -6.90
C LEU A 230 -27.24 -11.70 -7.73
N HIS A 231 -27.66 -10.53 -7.27
CA HIS A 231 -28.52 -9.64 -8.05
C HIS A 231 -27.84 -9.14 -9.33
N LYS A 232 -26.53 -8.84 -9.28
CA LYS A 232 -25.76 -8.53 -10.50
C LYS A 232 -25.72 -9.72 -11.45
N ALA A 233 -25.50 -10.93 -10.94
CA ALA A 233 -25.49 -12.16 -11.72
C ALA A 233 -26.85 -12.42 -12.40
N LEU A 234 -27.96 -12.23 -11.67
CA LEU A 234 -29.33 -12.34 -12.20
C LEU A 234 -29.59 -11.41 -13.40
N ASN A 235 -28.97 -10.23 -13.40
CA ASN A 235 -29.09 -9.24 -14.48
C ASN A 235 -28.12 -9.50 -15.65
N GLN A 236 -27.10 -10.34 -15.46
CA GLN A 236 -26.12 -10.71 -16.48
C GLN A 236 -26.53 -11.91 -17.32
N THR A 237 -27.60 -12.60 -16.93
CA THR A 237 -28.17 -13.76 -17.65
C THR A 237 -29.02 -13.34 -18.84
N GLN A 238 -29.15 -14.22 -19.82
CA GLN A 238 -30.12 -14.08 -20.89
C GLN A 238 -31.36 -14.94 -20.59
N ASP A 239 -32.52 -14.30 -20.48
CA ASP A 239 -33.78 -14.98 -20.18
C ASP A 239 -34.60 -15.21 -21.46
N HIS A 240 -35.08 -16.44 -21.63
CA HIS A 240 -36.06 -16.84 -22.65
C HIS A 240 -37.32 -17.38 -21.97
N GLU A 241 -38.44 -17.46 -22.70
CA GLU A 241 -39.77 -17.79 -22.15
C GLU A 241 -39.85 -19.14 -21.40
N GLY A 242 -38.89 -20.05 -21.58
CA GLY A 242 -38.83 -21.33 -20.85
C GLY A 242 -37.51 -21.64 -20.14
N PHE A 243 -36.42 -20.94 -20.46
CA PHE A 243 -35.08 -21.25 -19.94
C PHE A 243 -34.25 -19.98 -19.78
N PHE A 244 -33.25 -20.05 -18.90
CA PHE A 244 -32.23 -19.01 -18.77
C PHE A 244 -30.87 -19.54 -19.25
N LEU A 245 -30.03 -18.64 -19.75
CA LEU A 245 -28.66 -18.90 -20.17
C LEU A 245 -27.68 -18.06 -19.33
N VAL A 246 -26.71 -18.74 -18.74
CA VAL A 246 -25.56 -18.13 -18.04
C VAL A 246 -24.29 -18.54 -18.76
N GLN A 247 -23.44 -17.55 -19.06
CA GLN A 247 -22.09 -17.79 -19.58
C GLN A 247 -21.05 -17.42 -18.54
N ALA A 248 -20.01 -18.24 -18.42
CA ALA A 248 -18.93 -17.98 -17.49
C ALA A 248 -17.58 -18.57 -17.95
N TRP A 249 -16.51 -17.97 -17.46
CA TRP A 249 -15.17 -18.52 -17.54
C TRP A 249 -14.88 -19.40 -16.33
N VAL A 250 -14.42 -20.62 -16.59
CA VAL A 250 -14.14 -21.62 -15.55
C VAL A 250 -12.71 -22.16 -15.75
N PRO A 251 -11.89 -22.22 -14.68
CA PRO A 251 -10.58 -22.87 -14.74
C PRO A 251 -10.72 -24.36 -15.07
N HIS A 252 -9.80 -24.90 -15.86
CA HIS A 252 -9.83 -26.32 -16.27
C HIS A 252 -9.85 -27.28 -15.08
N SER A 253 -9.19 -26.91 -13.98
CA SER A 253 -9.12 -27.66 -12.72
C SER A 253 -10.48 -27.82 -12.01
N GLU A 254 -11.40 -26.87 -12.17
CA GLU A 254 -12.72 -26.86 -11.51
C GLU A 254 -13.86 -27.34 -12.42
N LEU A 255 -13.56 -27.73 -13.66
CA LEU A 255 -14.59 -28.17 -14.63
C LEU A 255 -15.36 -29.40 -14.16
N SER A 256 -14.68 -30.39 -13.54
CA SER A 256 -15.32 -31.61 -13.03
C SER A 256 -16.40 -31.26 -12.00
N ARG A 257 -16.11 -30.29 -11.14
CA ARG A 257 -16.99 -29.84 -10.08
C ARG A 257 -18.28 -29.21 -10.62
N ILE A 258 -18.17 -28.45 -11.71
CA ILE A 258 -19.34 -27.87 -12.40
C ILE A 258 -20.13 -28.93 -13.17
N THR A 259 -19.45 -29.87 -13.85
CA THR A 259 -20.16 -30.94 -14.56
C THR A 259 -20.95 -31.82 -13.59
N ASP A 260 -20.39 -32.14 -12.43
CA ASP A 260 -21.06 -32.91 -11.38
C ASP A 260 -22.27 -32.14 -10.82
N PHE A 261 -22.12 -30.83 -10.60
CA PHE A 261 -23.21 -29.96 -10.17
C PHE A 261 -24.35 -29.89 -11.20
N CYS A 262 -24.02 -29.68 -12.48
CA CYS A 262 -25.03 -29.66 -13.54
C CYS A 262 -25.75 -31.00 -13.67
N ALA A 263 -25.06 -32.13 -13.49
CA ALA A 263 -25.67 -33.45 -13.50
C ALA A 263 -26.65 -33.66 -12.33
N GLN A 264 -26.31 -33.18 -11.13
CA GLN A 264 -27.18 -33.27 -9.95
C GLN A 264 -28.45 -32.43 -10.09
N HIS A 265 -28.34 -31.23 -10.66
CA HIS A 265 -29.47 -30.30 -10.86
C HIS A 265 -30.17 -30.45 -12.22
N GLN A 266 -29.81 -31.46 -13.02
CA GLN A 266 -30.38 -31.73 -14.36
C GLN A 266 -30.29 -30.53 -15.32
N LEU A 267 -29.17 -29.81 -15.28
CA LEU A 267 -28.92 -28.63 -16.11
C LEU A 267 -28.19 -28.98 -17.40
N GLY A 268 -28.47 -28.24 -18.47
CA GLY A 268 -27.71 -28.32 -19.71
C GLY A 268 -26.37 -27.59 -19.57
N ILE A 269 -25.28 -28.20 -20.03
CA ILE A 269 -23.94 -27.59 -20.02
C ILE A 269 -23.27 -27.75 -21.38
N THR A 270 -22.74 -26.65 -21.90
CA THR A 270 -21.89 -26.64 -23.10
C THR A 270 -20.52 -26.08 -22.71
N ILE A 271 -19.46 -26.81 -23.06
CA ILE A 271 -18.08 -26.43 -22.76
C ILE A 271 -17.38 -26.13 -24.08
N GLU A 272 -16.92 -24.90 -24.23
CA GLU A 272 -16.25 -24.40 -25.43
C GLU A 272 -14.82 -23.95 -25.09
N HIS A 273 -13.93 -24.06 -26.08
CA HIS A 273 -12.61 -23.47 -25.98
C HIS A 273 -12.69 -21.95 -26.27
N PRO A 274 -11.92 -21.11 -25.55
CA PRO A 274 -11.89 -19.68 -25.83
C PRO A 274 -11.53 -19.43 -27.29
N LEU A 275 -12.29 -18.56 -27.96
CA LEU A 275 -11.96 -18.12 -29.32
C LEU A 275 -10.71 -17.20 -29.27
N PRO A 276 -9.90 -17.10 -30.35
CA PRO A 276 -8.72 -16.24 -30.38
C PRO A 276 -9.01 -14.75 -30.13
N GLU A 277 -10.24 -14.31 -30.38
CA GLU A 277 -10.69 -12.92 -30.19
C GLU A 277 -11.27 -12.66 -28.78
N GLU A 278 -11.56 -13.72 -28.01
CA GLU A 278 -12.11 -13.60 -26.66
C GLU A 278 -10.99 -13.48 -25.62
N LEU A 279 -11.15 -12.59 -24.64
CA LEU A 279 -10.17 -12.36 -23.57
C LEU A 279 -10.68 -12.98 -22.26
N PRO A 280 -10.34 -14.24 -21.94
CA PRO A 280 -10.70 -14.82 -20.65
C PRO A 280 -9.87 -14.17 -19.53
N PRO A 281 -10.34 -14.26 -18.27
CA PRO A 281 -9.63 -13.73 -17.12
C PRO A 281 -8.34 -14.51 -16.85
N THR A 282 -7.43 -13.88 -16.13
CA THR A 282 -6.15 -14.47 -15.77
C THR A 282 -6.15 -14.91 -14.30
N LEU A 283 -5.78 -16.18 -14.06
CA LEU A 283 -5.55 -16.75 -12.75
C LEU A 283 -4.12 -17.29 -12.70
N LEU A 284 -3.29 -16.75 -11.81
CA LEU A 284 -1.91 -17.18 -11.63
C LEU A 284 -1.81 -18.31 -10.60
N GLU A 285 -1.62 -19.54 -11.07
CA GLU A 285 -1.35 -20.68 -10.19
C GLU A 285 0.14 -20.72 -9.84
N SER A 286 0.44 -20.75 -8.54
CA SER A 286 1.81 -20.67 -8.04
C SER A 286 2.10 -21.64 -6.92
N HIS A 287 3.35 -22.11 -6.88
CA HIS A 287 3.87 -22.87 -5.75
C HIS A 287 3.99 -21.94 -4.54
N PRO A 288 3.76 -22.40 -3.29
CA PRO A 288 3.72 -21.55 -2.10
C PRO A 288 4.94 -20.62 -1.91
N TRP A 289 6.14 -21.08 -2.32
CA TRP A 289 7.37 -20.30 -2.23
C TRP A 289 7.48 -19.16 -3.25
N LEU A 290 6.78 -19.27 -4.38
CA LEU A 290 6.78 -18.23 -5.41
C LEU A 290 5.56 -17.33 -5.29
N GLN A 291 4.56 -17.65 -4.47
CA GLN A 291 3.31 -16.91 -4.34
C GLN A 291 3.52 -15.39 -4.18
N GLY A 292 4.56 -14.98 -3.43
CA GLY A 292 4.89 -13.56 -3.30
C GLY A 292 5.21 -12.86 -4.62
N GLY A 293 5.83 -13.54 -5.58
CA GLY A 293 6.03 -13.02 -6.93
C GLY A 293 4.72 -12.79 -7.69
N ALA A 294 3.75 -13.71 -7.60
CA ALA A 294 2.45 -13.56 -8.30
C ALA A 294 1.61 -12.43 -7.69
N GLU A 295 1.59 -12.31 -6.36
CA GLU A 295 0.89 -11.21 -5.68
C GLU A 295 1.50 -9.85 -6.02
N LEU A 296 2.83 -9.75 -6.11
CA LEU A 296 3.52 -8.53 -6.54
C LEU A 296 3.16 -8.13 -7.97
N VAL A 297 3.02 -9.11 -8.87
CA VAL A 297 2.58 -8.85 -10.25
C VAL A 297 1.11 -8.40 -10.26
N ASN A 298 0.21 -9.15 -9.65
CA ASN A 298 -1.22 -8.85 -9.59
C ASN A 298 -1.52 -7.48 -8.94
N PHE A 299 -0.74 -7.07 -7.95
CA PHE A 299 -0.90 -5.76 -7.30
C PHE A 299 -0.74 -4.58 -8.27
N TYR A 300 0.13 -4.71 -9.27
CA TYR A 300 0.36 -3.66 -10.26
C TYR A 300 -0.47 -3.85 -11.52
N GLN A 301 -0.41 -5.04 -12.12
CA GLN A 301 -1.06 -5.31 -13.39
C GLN A 301 -1.24 -6.81 -13.59
N THR A 302 -2.44 -7.21 -13.99
CA THR A 302 -2.71 -8.58 -14.37
C THR A 302 -2.21 -8.82 -15.80
N PRO A 303 -1.38 -9.85 -16.06
CA PRO A 303 -0.91 -10.14 -17.41
C PRO A 303 -2.09 -10.61 -18.29
N GLY A 304 -2.07 -10.22 -19.57
CA GLY A 304 -3.05 -10.68 -20.55
C GLY A 304 -3.04 -12.21 -20.70
N TYR A 305 -4.21 -12.82 -20.85
CA TYR A 305 -4.33 -14.28 -20.94
C TYR A 305 -3.56 -14.86 -22.14
N HIS A 306 -3.72 -14.26 -23.33
CA HIS A 306 -3.05 -14.68 -24.57
C HIS A 306 -1.58 -14.28 -24.64
N SER A 307 -1.11 -13.37 -23.77
CA SER A 307 0.30 -13.01 -23.71
C SER A 307 1.20 -14.18 -23.28
N LEU A 308 0.62 -15.23 -22.70
CA LEU A 308 1.29 -16.40 -22.14
C LEU A 308 0.59 -17.69 -22.59
N ASP A 309 0.47 -17.86 -23.92
CA ASP A 309 -0.33 -18.91 -24.55
C ASP A 309 -0.01 -20.37 -24.12
N PRO A 310 -1.02 -21.23 -23.86
CA PRO A 310 -0.82 -22.61 -23.38
C PRO A 310 -0.61 -23.73 -24.44
N SER A 311 -0.48 -23.48 -25.74
CA SER A 311 -0.62 -24.55 -26.76
C SER A 311 0.57 -25.55 -26.87
N LEU A 312 0.39 -26.72 -26.23
CA LEU A 312 0.86 -28.11 -26.46
C LEU A 312 2.31 -28.47 -26.87
N MET A 313 3.04 -27.74 -27.70
CA MET A 313 4.51 -27.95 -27.86
C MET A 313 5.32 -27.19 -26.79
N VAL A 314 4.56 -26.38 -26.03
CA VAL A 314 4.96 -25.36 -25.08
C VAL A 314 4.99 -25.92 -23.65
N PHE A 315 4.34 -27.04 -23.30
CA PHE A 315 4.16 -27.46 -21.89
C PHE A 315 5.45 -27.64 -21.07
N PHE A 316 6.48 -28.29 -21.60
CA PHE A 316 7.77 -28.49 -20.88
C PHE A 316 8.66 -27.23 -20.91
N SER A 317 8.64 -26.48 -22.02
CA SER A 317 9.38 -25.23 -22.18
C SER A 317 8.72 -24.07 -21.42
N PHE A 318 7.41 -24.06 -21.29
CA PHE A 318 6.57 -23.05 -20.63
C PHE A 318 6.55 -23.20 -19.13
N LEU A 319 6.44 -24.43 -18.60
CA LEU A 319 6.56 -24.63 -17.17
C LEU A 319 7.95 -24.15 -16.71
N PHE A 320 9.00 -24.49 -17.46
CA PHE A 320 10.37 -24.04 -17.20
C PHE A 320 10.52 -22.52 -17.37
N PHE A 321 9.98 -21.93 -18.44
CA PHE A 321 10.21 -20.51 -18.77
C PHE A 321 9.29 -19.56 -18.00
N SER A 322 8.05 -19.94 -17.70
CA SER A 322 7.19 -19.19 -16.79
C SER A 322 7.69 -19.30 -15.35
N PHE A 323 8.19 -20.48 -14.94
CA PHE A 323 8.96 -20.59 -13.69
C PHE A 323 10.18 -19.66 -13.71
N LEU A 324 10.98 -19.66 -14.78
CA LEU A 324 12.14 -18.79 -14.93
C LEU A 324 11.73 -17.32 -14.89
N PHE A 325 10.63 -16.93 -15.52
CA PHE A 325 10.12 -15.56 -15.57
C PHE A 325 9.79 -15.00 -14.20
N PHE A 326 8.86 -15.67 -13.51
CA PHE A 326 8.38 -15.16 -12.25
C PHE A 326 9.42 -15.34 -11.15
N SER A 327 10.23 -16.40 -11.21
CA SER A 327 11.40 -16.53 -10.34
C SER A 327 12.41 -15.42 -10.64
N PHE A 328 12.67 -15.09 -11.90
CA PHE A 328 13.57 -14.02 -12.29
C PHE A 328 13.05 -12.66 -11.83
N LEU A 329 11.77 -12.35 -12.00
CA LEU A 329 11.16 -11.10 -11.51
C LEU A 329 11.23 -11.00 -9.98
N PHE A 330 11.00 -12.12 -9.29
CA PHE A 330 11.12 -12.22 -7.85
C PHE A 330 12.56 -12.05 -7.37
N PHE A 331 13.52 -12.69 -8.04
CA PHE A 331 14.95 -12.55 -7.72
C PHE A 331 15.50 -11.18 -8.14
N SER A 332 15.07 -10.61 -9.26
CA SER A 332 15.46 -9.26 -9.70
C SER A 332 14.97 -8.21 -8.72
N PHE A 333 13.74 -8.35 -8.22
CA PHE A 333 13.24 -7.52 -7.13
C PHE A 333 14.15 -7.59 -5.90
N ALA A 334 14.49 -8.81 -5.46
CA ALA A 334 15.35 -9.01 -4.30
C ALA A 334 16.76 -8.44 -4.52
N ILE A 335 17.32 -8.59 -5.72
CA ILE A 335 18.64 -8.03 -6.08
C ILE A 335 18.59 -6.51 -6.11
N PHE A 336 17.58 -5.89 -6.73
CA PHE A 336 17.43 -4.42 -6.76
C PHE A 336 17.23 -3.84 -5.38
N PHE A 337 16.41 -4.51 -4.56
CA PHE A 337 16.24 -4.16 -3.16
C PHE A 337 17.57 -4.24 -2.42
N ALA A 338 18.32 -5.33 -2.59
CA ALA A 338 19.61 -5.52 -1.95
C ALA A 338 20.62 -4.45 -2.37
N MET A 339 20.63 -4.05 -3.65
CA MET A 339 21.49 -2.99 -4.16
C MET A 339 21.15 -1.61 -3.61
N ILE A 340 19.87 -1.32 -3.39
CA ILE A 340 19.44 -0.06 -2.77
C ILE A 340 19.75 -0.05 -1.27
N LEU A 341 19.53 -1.17 -0.57
CA LEU A 341 19.80 -1.26 0.86
C LEU A 341 21.32 -1.19 1.13
N ALA A 342 22.12 -1.86 0.29
CA ALA A 342 23.58 -1.82 0.25
C ALA A 342 24.30 -2.02 1.60
N ASP A 343 23.65 -2.64 2.59
CA ASP A 343 24.17 -2.80 3.95
C ASP A 343 23.76 -4.14 4.57
N ALA A 344 24.75 -4.89 5.08
CA ALA A 344 24.54 -6.21 5.67
C ALA A 344 23.86 -6.13 7.05
N GLY A 345 24.17 -5.10 7.83
CA GLY A 345 23.55 -4.88 9.14
C GLY A 345 22.05 -4.63 9.03
N TYR A 346 21.63 -3.86 8.02
CA TYR A 346 20.20 -3.66 7.75
C TYR A 346 19.53 -4.94 7.23
N GLY A 347 20.22 -5.76 6.43
CA GLY A 347 19.73 -7.08 6.02
C GLY A 347 19.53 -8.05 7.20
N VAL A 348 20.42 -8.04 8.19
CA VAL A 348 20.26 -8.81 9.43
C VAL A 348 19.08 -8.29 10.25
N LEU A 349 18.91 -6.96 10.34
CA LEU A 349 17.76 -6.35 11.01
C LEU A 349 16.43 -6.80 10.37
N LEU A 350 16.35 -6.81 9.03
CA LEU A 350 15.19 -7.33 8.30
C LEU A 350 14.95 -8.82 8.56
N THR A 351 16.02 -9.61 8.66
CA THR A 351 15.93 -11.04 9.02
C THR A 351 15.32 -11.23 10.40
N LEU A 352 15.82 -10.48 11.41
CA LEU A 352 15.31 -10.52 12.77
C LEU A 352 13.85 -10.08 12.84
N PHE A 353 13.48 -9.02 12.11
CA PHE A 353 12.10 -8.57 12.00
C PHE A 353 11.18 -9.67 11.44
N THR A 354 11.63 -10.34 10.38
CA THR A 354 10.89 -11.43 9.73
C THR A 354 10.71 -12.63 10.66
N LEU A 355 11.75 -13.00 11.42
CA LEU A 355 11.68 -14.09 12.40
C LEU A 355 10.76 -13.75 13.57
N PHE A 356 10.84 -12.53 14.11
CA PHE A 356 10.00 -12.09 15.23
C PHE A 356 8.50 -12.10 14.87
N TRP A 357 8.15 -11.66 13.65
CA TRP A 357 6.77 -11.63 13.18
C TRP A 357 6.31 -12.90 12.46
N TRP A 358 7.13 -13.94 12.41
CA TRP A 358 6.87 -15.16 11.62
C TRP A 358 5.53 -15.81 11.90
N LYS A 359 5.16 -15.93 13.18
CA LYS A 359 3.88 -16.52 13.62
C LYS A 359 2.68 -15.63 13.26
N ARG A 360 2.83 -14.30 13.32
CA ARG A 360 1.76 -13.34 13.01
C ARG A 360 1.52 -13.21 11.51
N LEU A 361 2.59 -13.20 10.70
CA LEU A 361 2.50 -13.13 9.23
C LEU A 361 1.79 -14.34 8.61
N GLY A 362 1.73 -15.47 9.31
CA GLY A 362 1.03 -16.68 8.82
C GLY A 362 -0.41 -16.80 9.28
N ARG A 363 -0.85 -15.94 10.19
CA ARG A 363 -2.20 -16.01 10.75
C ARG A 363 -3.24 -15.40 9.83
N TYR A 364 -2.84 -14.42 9.03
CA TYR A 364 -3.67 -13.80 8.01
C TYR A 364 -3.37 -14.45 6.65
N ASN A 365 -4.36 -15.11 6.04
CA ASN A 365 -4.23 -15.72 4.71
C ASN A 365 -3.69 -14.72 3.66
N GLY A 366 -4.08 -13.43 3.76
CA GLY A 366 -3.61 -12.37 2.86
C GLY A 366 -2.17 -11.89 3.08
N ALA A 367 -1.50 -12.24 4.19
CA ALA A 367 -0.12 -11.83 4.48
C ALA A 367 0.90 -12.98 4.35
N ALA A 368 0.43 -14.20 4.09
CA ALA A 368 1.28 -15.39 4.03
C ALA A 368 2.36 -15.31 2.93
N TRP A 369 2.04 -14.66 1.80
CA TRP A 369 2.94 -14.45 0.67
C TRP A 369 4.14 -13.54 1.00
N LEU A 370 4.05 -12.71 2.04
CA LEU A 370 5.15 -11.84 2.47
C LEU A 370 6.32 -12.62 3.08
N LYS A 371 6.07 -13.81 3.63
CA LYS A 371 7.12 -14.63 4.27
C LYS A 371 8.23 -15.04 3.31
N PRO A 372 7.96 -15.76 2.19
CA PRO A 372 9.01 -16.14 1.26
C PRO A 372 9.70 -14.90 0.67
N LEU A 373 8.96 -13.81 0.43
CA LEU A 373 9.51 -12.56 -0.08
C LEU A 373 10.54 -11.94 0.88
N LEU A 374 10.17 -11.73 2.14
CA LEU A 374 11.05 -11.11 3.13
C LEU A 374 12.31 -11.94 3.41
N VAL A 375 12.19 -13.27 3.40
CA VAL A 375 13.34 -14.17 3.57
C VAL A 375 14.33 -14.00 2.43
N VAL A 376 13.86 -14.02 1.19
CA VAL A 376 14.74 -13.92 0.02
C VAL A 376 15.38 -12.55 -0.06
N ILE A 377 14.62 -11.48 0.13
CA ILE A 377 15.16 -10.12 0.17
C ILE A 377 16.25 -10.00 1.25
N SER A 378 15.99 -10.51 2.45
CA SER A 378 16.97 -10.43 3.55
C SER A 378 18.27 -11.18 3.22
N ILE A 379 18.17 -12.37 2.62
CA ILE A 379 19.35 -13.15 2.20
C ILE A 379 20.16 -12.37 1.16
N PHE A 380 19.52 -11.85 0.11
CA PHE A 380 20.21 -11.08 -0.93
C PHE A 380 20.82 -9.79 -0.39
N SER A 381 20.12 -9.09 0.51
CA SER A 381 20.63 -7.89 1.19
C SER A 381 21.87 -8.18 2.04
N ILE A 382 21.89 -9.28 2.79
CA ILE A 382 23.06 -9.69 3.57
C ILE A 382 24.22 -10.01 2.62
N VAL A 383 23.98 -10.85 1.61
CA VAL A 383 25.02 -11.26 0.65
C VAL A 383 25.63 -10.04 -0.05
N TYR A 384 24.80 -9.14 -0.57
CA TYR A 384 25.25 -7.94 -1.27
C TYR A 384 25.95 -6.95 -0.33
N GLY A 385 25.43 -6.74 0.88
CA GLY A 385 26.05 -5.89 1.90
C GLY A 385 27.42 -6.40 2.35
N VAL A 386 27.58 -7.73 2.47
CA VAL A 386 28.89 -8.35 2.77
C VAL A 386 29.86 -8.15 1.60
N MET A 387 29.40 -8.27 0.35
CA MET A 387 30.23 -8.01 -0.84
C MET A 387 30.75 -6.56 -0.90
N LEU A 388 29.94 -5.59 -0.45
CA LEU A 388 30.32 -4.18 -0.31
C LEU A 388 31.17 -3.90 0.93
N GLY A 389 31.12 -4.78 1.93
CA GLY A 389 31.79 -4.59 3.21
C GLY A 389 31.15 -3.51 4.08
N SER A 390 29.84 -3.24 3.96
CA SER A 390 29.12 -2.27 4.81
C SER A 390 28.30 -2.95 5.90
N TYR A 391 28.59 -2.62 7.16
CA TYR A 391 27.85 -3.10 8.34
C TYR A 391 27.34 -1.90 9.15
N CYS A 392 26.07 -1.51 8.96
CA CYS A 392 25.47 -0.29 9.51
C CYS A 392 26.30 0.98 9.24
N GLY A 393 26.90 1.09 8.06
CA GLY A 393 27.82 2.19 7.71
C GLY A 393 29.18 2.17 8.41
N VAL A 394 29.60 1.00 8.91
CA VAL A 394 30.96 0.77 9.44
C VAL A 394 31.70 -0.19 8.52
N GLU A 395 32.86 0.22 8.04
CA GLU A 395 33.76 -0.66 7.28
C GLU A 395 34.52 -1.62 8.25
N PRO A 396 34.63 -2.92 7.92
CA PRO A 396 35.38 -3.87 8.72
C PRO A 396 36.87 -3.51 8.71
N LYS A 397 37.54 -3.64 9.86
CA LYS A 397 38.98 -3.36 9.99
C LYS A 397 39.80 -4.23 9.04
N GLU A 398 40.83 -3.64 8.41
CA GLU A 398 41.77 -4.33 7.53
C GLU A 398 42.44 -5.50 8.27
N GLY A 399 42.38 -6.71 7.69
CA GLY A 399 42.95 -7.94 8.26
C GLY A 399 41.93 -8.94 8.83
N THR A 400 40.66 -8.56 9.00
CA THR A 400 39.59 -9.48 9.46
C THR A 400 39.10 -10.41 8.34
N TRP A 401 38.57 -11.61 8.64
CA TRP A 401 37.97 -12.50 7.62
C TRP A 401 36.86 -11.79 6.81
N LEU A 402 36.12 -10.89 7.46
CA LEU A 402 35.10 -10.03 6.85
C LEU A 402 35.68 -9.03 5.83
N ALA A 403 36.93 -8.59 6.00
CA ALA A 403 37.61 -7.70 5.05
C ALA A 403 38.09 -8.44 3.79
N LYS A 404 38.33 -9.76 3.88
CA LYS A 404 38.65 -10.61 2.70
C LYS A 404 37.44 -10.88 1.80
N LEU A 405 36.22 -10.68 2.31
CA LEU A 405 34.97 -10.84 1.57
C LEU A 405 34.50 -9.53 0.89
N LYS A 406 35.21 -8.42 1.10
CA LYS A 406 34.98 -7.14 0.42
C LYS A 406 35.51 -7.26 -1.02
N ILE A 407 34.59 -7.43 -1.97
CA ILE A 407 34.92 -7.60 -3.40
C ILE A 407 34.66 -6.30 -4.16
N ILE A 408 33.74 -5.45 -3.68
CA ILE A 408 33.31 -4.23 -4.35
C ILE A 408 33.50 -3.04 -3.41
N ASP A 409 34.40 -2.12 -3.77
CA ASP A 409 34.55 -0.85 -3.06
C ASP A 409 33.44 0.13 -3.47
N ILE A 410 32.62 0.54 -2.49
CA ILE A 410 31.53 1.51 -2.71
C ILE A 410 32.04 2.87 -3.24
N ASN A 411 33.31 3.18 -2.96
CA ASN A 411 33.99 4.41 -3.38
C ASN A 411 34.40 4.39 -4.87
N ASN A 412 34.36 3.23 -5.53
CA ASN A 412 34.62 3.15 -6.96
C ASN A 412 33.33 3.35 -7.77
N PHE A 413 32.92 4.62 -7.88
CA PHE A 413 31.69 5.02 -8.55
C PHE A 413 31.60 4.51 -10.00
N ASN A 414 32.72 4.46 -10.72
CA ASN A 414 32.77 3.98 -12.11
C ASN A 414 32.44 2.49 -12.22
N LEU A 415 33.02 1.65 -11.34
CA LEU A 415 32.72 0.22 -11.32
C LEU A 415 31.28 -0.05 -10.92
N MET A 416 30.75 0.67 -9.93
CA MET A 416 29.38 0.45 -9.45
C MET A 416 28.34 0.93 -10.45
N MET A 417 28.57 2.08 -11.09
CA MET A 417 27.74 2.57 -12.18
C MET A 417 27.72 1.60 -13.35
N MET A 418 28.89 1.05 -13.75
CA MET A 418 28.96 0.03 -14.79
C MET A 418 28.20 -1.24 -14.40
N LEU A 419 28.37 -1.72 -13.18
CA LEU A 419 27.70 -2.92 -12.68
C LEU A 419 26.18 -2.75 -12.73
N VAL A 420 25.66 -1.61 -12.24
CA VAL A 420 24.22 -1.33 -12.24
C VAL A 420 23.67 -1.17 -13.66
N LEU A 421 24.39 -0.50 -14.57
CA LEU A 421 24.00 -0.42 -15.97
C LEU A 421 24.02 -1.79 -16.65
N PHE A 422 25.01 -2.64 -16.35
CA PHE A 422 25.08 -3.99 -16.88
C PHE A 422 23.90 -4.85 -16.41
N ILE A 423 23.57 -4.78 -15.12
CA ILE A 423 22.39 -5.46 -14.56
C ILE A 423 21.10 -4.95 -15.23
N GLY A 424 20.96 -3.63 -15.41
CA GLY A 424 19.79 -3.04 -16.10
C GLY A 424 19.67 -3.48 -17.56
N CYS A 425 20.78 -3.47 -18.30
CA CYS A 425 20.83 -4.00 -19.66
C CYS A 425 20.47 -5.49 -19.71
N LEU A 426 20.98 -6.30 -18.78
CA LEU A 426 20.66 -7.73 -18.68
C LEU A 426 19.17 -7.93 -18.37
N HIS A 427 18.60 -7.13 -17.46
CA HIS A 427 17.19 -7.17 -17.10
C HIS A 427 16.28 -6.87 -18.30
N ILE A 428 16.58 -5.81 -19.08
CA ILE A 428 15.80 -5.45 -20.27
C ILE A 428 16.02 -6.44 -21.43
N CYS A 429 17.23 -7.01 -21.57
CA CYS A 429 17.49 -8.08 -22.53
C CYS A 429 16.63 -9.31 -22.24
N ILE A 430 16.47 -9.68 -20.97
CA ILE A 430 15.58 -10.77 -20.57
C ILE A 430 14.14 -10.40 -20.91
N ALA A 431 13.66 -9.20 -20.53
CA ALA A 431 12.31 -8.74 -20.88
C ALA A 431 12.04 -8.82 -22.40
N SER A 432 12.95 -8.29 -23.22
CA SER A 432 12.85 -8.33 -24.68
C SER A 432 12.92 -9.76 -25.24
N GLY A 433 13.75 -10.63 -24.64
CA GLY A 433 13.85 -12.04 -25.01
C GLY A 433 12.56 -12.80 -24.74
N MET A 434 11.87 -12.42 -23.66
CA MET A 434 10.57 -12.98 -23.33
C MET A 434 9.49 -12.56 -24.31
N ARG A 435 9.44 -11.27 -24.67
CA ARG A 435 8.55 -10.79 -25.74
C ARG A 435 8.80 -11.54 -27.05
N ALA A 436 10.07 -11.78 -27.40
CA ALA A 436 10.44 -12.52 -28.59
C ALA A 436 9.92 -13.97 -28.57
N TRP A 437 9.88 -14.60 -27.39
CA TRP A 437 9.47 -15.99 -27.23
C TRP A 437 7.94 -16.16 -27.20
N PHE A 438 7.23 -15.28 -26.49
CA PHE A 438 5.79 -15.39 -26.30
C PHE A 438 4.96 -14.86 -27.47
N THR A 439 5.54 -14.00 -28.31
CA THR A 439 4.78 -13.48 -29.45
C THR A 439 4.58 -14.53 -30.54
N GLN A 440 3.31 -14.78 -30.90
CA GLN A 440 2.96 -15.68 -31.99
C GLN A 440 3.49 -15.18 -33.36
N HIS A 441 3.50 -13.86 -33.57
CA HIS A 441 3.91 -13.26 -34.83
C HIS A 441 5.42 -13.26 -35.05
N ARG A 442 5.85 -13.74 -36.23
CA ARG A 442 7.27 -13.83 -36.62
C ARG A 442 7.97 -12.46 -36.64
N ASN A 443 7.29 -11.40 -37.09
CA ASN A 443 7.93 -10.10 -37.24
C ASN A 443 8.22 -9.46 -35.88
N GLU A 444 7.28 -9.51 -34.93
CA GLU A 444 7.48 -8.95 -33.59
C GLU A 444 8.56 -9.71 -32.80
N ARG A 445 8.70 -11.02 -33.03
CA ARG A 445 9.83 -11.81 -32.51
C ARG A 445 11.19 -11.35 -33.03
N ILE A 446 11.28 -11.09 -34.34
CA ILE A 446 12.51 -10.58 -34.96
C ILE A 446 12.81 -9.15 -34.49
N GLN A 447 11.79 -8.29 -34.38
CA GLN A 447 11.92 -6.93 -33.86
C GLN A 447 12.47 -6.94 -32.42
N SER A 448 11.92 -7.78 -31.54
CA SER A 448 12.37 -7.93 -30.15
C SER A 448 13.81 -8.41 -30.06
N SER A 449 14.22 -9.35 -30.94
CA SER A 449 15.62 -9.76 -31.03
C SER A 449 16.56 -8.64 -31.51
N GLY A 450 16.04 -7.71 -32.32
CA GLY A 450 16.75 -6.49 -32.73
C GLY A 450 17.10 -5.60 -31.55
N PHE A 451 16.19 -5.40 -30.59
CA PHE A 451 16.47 -4.64 -29.37
C PHE A 451 17.52 -5.31 -28.48
N ILE A 452 17.51 -6.64 -28.35
CA ILE A 452 18.56 -7.38 -27.62
C ILE A 452 19.93 -7.16 -28.27
N LEU A 453 19.98 -7.27 -29.61
CA LEU A 453 21.22 -7.05 -30.35
C LEU A 453 21.73 -5.61 -30.22
N LEU A 454 20.82 -4.63 -30.18
CA LEU A 454 21.16 -3.22 -29.94
C LEU A 454 21.80 -3.02 -28.56
N ILE A 455 21.23 -3.62 -27.50
CA ILE A 455 21.78 -3.53 -26.14
C ILE A 455 23.16 -4.19 -26.08
N ILE A 456 23.33 -5.36 -26.69
CA ILE A 456 24.63 -6.06 -26.77
C ILE A 456 25.65 -5.20 -27.52
N ALA A 457 25.26 -4.59 -28.64
CA ALA A 457 26.12 -3.69 -29.40
C ALA A 457 26.56 -2.48 -28.55
N ALA A 458 25.65 -1.89 -27.79
CA ALA A 458 25.95 -0.77 -26.87
C ALA A 458 26.93 -1.19 -25.75
N LEU A 459 26.72 -2.35 -25.14
CA LEU A 459 27.64 -2.90 -24.12
C LEU A 459 29.02 -3.21 -24.69
N MET A 460 29.09 -3.86 -25.86
CA MET A 460 30.34 -4.14 -26.55
C MET A 460 31.09 -2.85 -26.92
N TYR A 461 30.37 -1.83 -27.37
CA TYR A 461 30.94 -0.52 -27.68
C TYR A 461 31.54 0.14 -26.43
N SER A 462 30.81 0.12 -25.30
CA SER A 462 31.27 0.63 -24.01
C SER A 462 32.55 -0.06 -23.53
N ILE A 463 32.58 -1.40 -23.56
CA ILE A 463 33.78 -2.18 -23.18
C ILE A 463 34.95 -1.91 -24.14
N GLY A 464 34.67 -1.78 -25.44
CA GLY A 464 35.67 -1.49 -26.46
C GLY A 464 36.37 -0.14 -26.25
N LEU A 465 35.62 0.89 -25.81
CA LEU A 465 36.17 2.18 -25.42
C LEU A 465 37.05 2.07 -24.17
N MET A 466 36.60 1.36 -23.14
CA MET A 466 37.36 1.21 -21.90
C MET A 466 38.68 0.45 -22.10
N LYS A 467 38.66 -0.63 -22.90
CA LYS A 467 39.85 -1.43 -23.20
C LYS A 467 40.72 -0.85 -24.34
N HIS A 468 40.36 0.30 -24.92
CA HIS A 468 41.04 0.91 -26.08
C HIS A 468 41.25 -0.05 -27.26
N SER A 469 40.38 -1.05 -27.42
CA SER A 469 40.52 -2.08 -28.46
C SER A 469 39.72 -1.71 -29.71
N SER A 470 40.41 -1.41 -30.80
CA SER A 470 39.79 -1.00 -32.08
C SER A 470 39.00 -2.12 -32.78
N THR A 471 39.28 -3.39 -32.45
CA THR A 471 38.58 -4.54 -33.02
C THR A 471 37.16 -4.70 -32.44
N ILE A 472 37.00 -4.51 -31.13
CA ILE A 472 35.70 -4.68 -30.45
C ILE A 472 34.73 -3.57 -30.87
N THR A 473 35.22 -2.33 -31.00
CA THR A 473 34.39 -1.19 -31.41
C THR A 473 33.89 -1.32 -32.84
N LYS A 474 34.68 -1.89 -33.75
CA LYS A 474 34.25 -2.20 -35.13
C LYS A 474 33.12 -3.23 -35.17
N TYR A 475 33.26 -4.34 -34.44
CA TYR A 475 32.20 -5.35 -34.37
C TYR A 475 30.92 -4.80 -33.72
N ALA A 476 31.07 -3.99 -32.67
CA ALA A 476 29.93 -3.32 -32.03
C ALA A 476 29.16 -2.41 -33.00
N PHE A 477 29.88 -1.64 -33.83
CA PHE A 477 29.25 -0.79 -34.84
C PHE A 477 28.49 -1.60 -35.90
N VAL A 478 29.06 -2.72 -36.35
CA VAL A 478 28.39 -3.64 -37.29
C VAL A 478 27.10 -4.19 -36.68
N PHE A 479 27.15 -4.67 -35.43
CA PHE A 479 25.94 -5.16 -34.74
C PHE A 479 24.90 -4.05 -34.49
N PHE A 480 25.33 -2.82 -34.24
CA PHE A 480 24.44 -1.67 -34.13
C PHE A 480 23.67 -1.43 -35.42
N ILE A 481 24.33 -1.40 -36.57
CA ILE A 481 23.68 -1.21 -37.88
C ILE A 481 22.70 -2.36 -38.18
N ILE A 482 23.09 -3.61 -37.89
CA ILE A 482 22.23 -4.78 -38.05
C ILE A 482 20.99 -4.66 -37.14
N SER A 483 21.16 -4.28 -35.88
CA SER A 483 20.04 -4.14 -34.93
C SER A 483 19.04 -3.07 -35.38
N LEU A 484 19.51 -1.92 -35.86
CA LEU A 484 18.68 -0.84 -36.38
C LEU A 484 17.87 -1.30 -37.59
N PHE A 485 18.49 -2.09 -38.47
CA PHE A 485 17.85 -2.66 -39.65
C PHE A 485 16.75 -3.67 -39.26
N LEU A 486 17.01 -4.55 -38.29
CA LEU A 486 15.99 -5.49 -37.78
C LEU A 486 14.80 -4.76 -37.16
N ILE A 487 15.05 -3.75 -36.33
CA ILE A 487 13.99 -2.99 -35.67
C ILE A 487 13.12 -2.26 -36.70
N MET A 488 13.74 -1.56 -37.66
CA MET A 488 13.04 -0.75 -38.65
C MET A 488 12.19 -1.59 -39.61
N ILE A 489 12.70 -2.74 -40.04
CA ILE A 489 12.01 -3.57 -41.05
C ILE A 489 10.92 -4.42 -40.43
N PHE A 490 11.13 -4.97 -39.24
CA PHE A 490 10.20 -5.92 -38.64
C PHE A 490 9.19 -5.29 -37.66
N ALA A 491 9.13 -3.96 -37.59
CA ALA A 491 8.15 -3.20 -36.84
C ALA A 491 6.68 -3.38 -37.28
N SER A 492 6.41 -3.96 -38.46
CA SER A 492 5.04 -4.09 -39.00
C SER A 492 4.74 -5.51 -39.49
N ASN A 493 3.52 -5.97 -39.22
CA ASN A 493 2.98 -7.27 -39.63
C ASN A 493 2.16 -7.23 -40.93
N GLU A 494 1.99 -6.06 -41.57
CA GLU A 494 1.22 -5.97 -42.81
C GLU A 494 1.96 -6.65 -43.99
N PRO A 495 1.30 -7.52 -44.78
CA PRO A 495 1.92 -8.17 -45.92
C PRO A 495 2.26 -7.15 -47.03
N ILE A 496 3.40 -7.37 -47.71
CA ILE A 496 3.87 -6.49 -48.79
C ILE A 496 3.10 -6.83 -50.07
N ILE A 497 1.97 -6.16 -50.29
CA ILE A 497 1.15 -6.38 -51.48
C ILE A 497 1.10 -5.11 -52.37
N SER A 498 1.48 -3.92 -51.87
CA SER A 498 1.37 -2.67 -52.63
C SER A 498 2.41 -1.57 -52.25
N TYR A 499 2.65 -0.60 -53.14
CA TYR A 499 3.47 0.60 -52.84
C TYR A 499 2.95 1.42 -51.65
N ARG A 500 1.63 1.41 -51.40
CA ARG A 500 1.03 2.02 -50.19
C ARG A 500 1.39 1.26 -48.90
N SER A 501 1.49 -0.07 -48.95
CA SER A 501 1.88 -0.87 -47.76
C SER A 501 3.36 -0.74 -47.45
N LEU A 502 4.22 -0.52 -48.46
CA LEU A 502 5.63 -0.15 -48.26
C LEU A 502 5.77 1.21 -47.56
N PHE A 503 5.01 2.22 -47.98
CA PHE A 503 5.05 3.55 -47.34
C PHE A 503 4.53 3.51 -45.89
N LYS A 504 3.43 2.80 -45.63
CA LYS A 504 2.94 2.54 -44.27
C LYS A 504 3.97 1.83 -43.40
N ARG A 505 4.67 0.81 -43.93
CA ARG A 505 5.72 0.08 -43.20
C ARG A 505 6.92 0.97 -42.86
N ILE A 506 7.31 1.90 -43.73
CA ILE A 506 8.35 2.88 -43.42
C ILE A 506 7.88 3.80 -42.28
N ILE A 507 6.62 4.25 -42.30
CA ILE A 507 6.05 5.05 -41.21
C ILE A 507 6.00 4.26 -39.89
N TYR A 508 5.55 3.00 -39.90
CA TYR A 508 5.56 2.15 -38.71
C TYR A 508 6.98 1.81 -38.24
N GLY A 509 7.93 1.63 -39.16
CA GLY A 509 9.36 1.46 -38.86
C GLY A 509 9.98 2.70 -38.23
N LEU A 510 9.61 3.91 -38.71
CA LEU A 510 9.95 5.17 -38.04
C LEU A 510 9.28 5.28 -36.67
N GLY A 511 8.05 4.79 -36.53
CA GLY A 511 7.35 4.67 -35.26
C GLY A 511 8.12 3.80 -34.26
N ALA A 512 8.63 2.65 -34.68
CA ALA A 512 9.45 1.78 -33.82
C ALA A 512 10.78 2.43 -33.41
N LEU A 513 11.34 3.35 -34.21
CA LEU A 513 12.52 4.12 -33.81
C LEU A 513 12.23 5.07 -32.64
N THR A 514 10.97 5.46 -32.40
CA THR A 514 10.59 6.25 -31.22
C THR A 514 10.74 5.47 -29.91
N GLU A 515 10.83 4.14 -29.98
CA GLU A 515 11.12 3.30 -28.81
C GLU A 515 12.61 3.36 -28.41
N LEU A 516 13.53 3.78 -29.30
CA LEU A 516 14.97 3.84 -29.01
C LEU A 516 15.36 4.89 -27.95
N PRO A 517 14.92 6.17 -28.03
CA PRO A 517 15.13 7.12 -26.94
C PRO A 517 14.54 6.62 -25.62
N SER A 518 13.40 5.92 -25.70
CA SER A 518 12.77 5.37 -24.51
C SER A 518 13.59 4.25 -23.88
N LEU A 519 14.14 3.33 -24.69
CA LEU A 519 15.04 2.27 -24.22
C LEU A 519 16.27 2.85 -23.52
N PHE A 520 16.85 3.90 -24.09
CA PHE A 520 17.99 4.59 -23.49
C PHE A 520 17.62 5.22 -22.13
N GLY A 521 16.46 5.87 -22.04
CA GLY A 521 15.93 6.40 -20.79
C GLY A 521 15.66 5.32 -19.74
N ASP A 522 15.11 4.17 -20.15
CA ASP A 522 14.82 3.04 -19.27
C ASP A 522 16.13 2.43 -18.72
N ILE A 523 17.17 2.25 -19.54
CA ILE A 523 18.51 1.79 -19.09
C ILE A 523 19.12 2.80 -18.10
N LEU A 524 19.03 4.10 -18.39
CA LEU A 524 19.60 5.14 -17.53
C LEU A 524 18.86 5.25 -16.18
N SER A 525 17.58 4.89 -16.13
CA SER A 525 16.77 4.84 -14.91
C SER A 525 17.35 3.89 -13.85
N TYR A 526 18.08 2.83 -14.26
CA TYR A 526 18.77 1.92 -13.34
C TYR A 526 19.87 2.59 -12.52
N LEU A 527 20.48 3.70 -12.99
CA LEU A 527 21.43 4.48 -12.19
C LEU A 527 20.86 4.91 -10.84
N ARG A 528 19.53 4.96 -10.71
CA ARG A 528 18.85 5.22 -9.45
C ARG A 528 19.21 4.20 -8.36
N LEU A 529 19.39 2.93 -8.70
CA LEU A 529 19.81 1.89 -7.77
C LEU A 529 21.12 2.25 -7.08
N PHE A 530 22.09 2.67 -7.89
CA PHE A 530 23.39 3.13 -7.41
C PHE A 530 23.27 4.44 -6.59
N ALA A 531 22.58 5.46 -7.12
CA ALA A 531 22.47 6.76 -6.45
C ALA A 531 21.84 6.65 -5.05
N LEU A 532 20.81 5.82 -4.93
CA LEU A 532 20.08 5.63 -3.68
C LEU A 532 20.85 4.76 -2.67
N GLY A 533 21.52 3.70 -3.14
CA GLY A 533 22.41 2.91 -2.28
C GLY A 533 23.58 3.74 -1.75
N LEU A 534 24.19 4.58 -2.60
CA LEU A 534 25.26 5.50 -2.20
C LEU A 534 24.77 6.56 -1.20
N ALA A 535 23.56 7.10 -1.40
CA ALA A 535 22.96 8.05 -0.47
C ALA A 535 22.71 7.41 0.90
N GLY A 536 22.15 6.20 0.93
CA GLY A 536 21.92 5.44 2.16
C GLY A 536 23.22 5.12 2.91
N ALA A 537 24.26 4.68 2.20
CA ALA A 537 25.58 4.44 2.80
C ALA A 537 26.22 5.73 3.34
N SER A 538 26.17 6.83 2.58
CA SER A 538 26.69 8.15 2.99
C SER A 538 25.98 8.70 4.23
N LEU A 539 24.65 8.54 4.32
CA LEU A 539 23.86 8.92 5.49
C LEU A 539 24.25 8.09 6.71
N ALA A 540 24.42 6.77 6.57
CA ALA A 540 24.87 5.90 7.66
C ALA A 540 26.24 6.34 8.21
N VAL A 541 27.19 6.61 7.32
CA VAL A 541 28.53 7.11 7.69
C VAL A 541 28.43 8.47 8.40
N THR A 542 27.56 9.36 7.94
CA THR A 542 27.37 10.70 8.54
C THR A 542 26.75 10.63 9.94
N PHE A 543 25.78 9.75 10.17
CA PHE A 543 25.23 9.55 11.51
C PHE A 543 26.25 8.90 12.46
N ASN A 544 27.04 7.95 11.96
CA ASN A 544 28.12 7.32 12.73
C ASN A 544 29.21 8.33 13.11
N SER A 545 29.62 9.20 12.17
CA SER A 545 30.63 10.23 12.46
C SER A 545 30.12 11.27 13.45
N MET A 546 28.86 11.71 13.30
CA MET A 546 28.23 12.65 14.25
C MET A 546 28.16 12.06 15.67
N ALA A 547 27.77 10.79 15.80
CA ALA A 547 27.78 10.09 17.08
C ALA A 547 29.20 9.97 17.65
N HIS A 548 30.18 9.64 16.81
CA HIS A 548 31.59 9.52 17.23
C HIS A 548 32.16 10.85 17.73
N HIS A 549 31.95 11.95 17.00
CA HIS A 549 32.38 13.30 17.43
C HIS A 549 31.76 13.71 18.76
N MET A 550 30.51 13.31 19.02
CA MET A 550 29.86 13.55 20.31
C MET A 550 30.53 12.76 21.44
N THR A 551 30.93 11.50 21.21
CA THR A 551 31.62 10.70 22.23
C THR A 551 33.03 11.22 22.60
N GLN A 552 33.73 11.86 21.65
CA GLN A 552 35.07 12.44 21.88
C GLN A 552 35.07 13.64 22.86
N SER A 553 33.91 14.24 23.13
CA SER A 553 33.77 15.36 24.07
C SER A 553 33.95 14.96 25.56
N GLY A 554 34.16 13.67 25.86
CA GLY A 554 34.60 13.17 27.17
C GLY A 554 33.60 13.26 28.34
N LYS A 555 32.45 13.92 28.15
CA LYS A 555 31.40 14.05 29.18
C LYS A 555 30.49 12.81 29.19
N PRO A 556 30.10 12.28 30.37
CA PRO A 556 29.16 11.14 30.45
C PRO A 556 27.79 11.47 29.84
N SER A 557 27.34 12.73 29.89
CA SER A 557 26.12 13.19 29.20
C SER A 557 26.21 13.09 27.68
N SER A 558 27.43 13.17 27.12
CA SER A 558 27.70 13.09 25.68
C SER A 558 27.48 11.68 25.12
N TRP A 559 27.70 10.65 25.94
CA TRP A 559 27.46 9.25 25.56
C TRP A 559 25.98 8.96 25.38
N VAL A 560 25.13 9.47 26.28
CA VAL A 560 23.67 9.33 26.15
C VAL A 560 23.19 10.00 24.87
N LEU A 561 23.67 11.22 24.60
CA LEU A 561 23.31 11.94 23.37
C LEU A 561 23.81 11.23 22.10
N ALA A 562 25.02 10.66 22.11
CA ALA A 562 25.55 9.88 21.00
C ALA A 562 24.72 8.63 20.70
N VAL A 563 24.27 7.91 21.73
CA VAL A 563 23.39 6.74 21.57
C VAL A 563 22.04 7.13 20.97
N ILE A 564 21.45 8.25 21.43
CA ILE A 564 20.19 8.77 20.88
C ILE A 564 20.35 9.14 19.40
N ILE A 565 21.42 9.88 19.05
CA ILE A 565 21.70 10.27 17.66
C ILE A 565 21.89 9.03 16.78
N LEU A 566 22.66 8.04 17.25
CA LEU A 566 22.90 6.80 16.52
C LEU A 566 21.59 6.03 16.34
N PHE A 567 20.80 5.84 17.40
CA PHE A 567 19.54 5.12 17.34
C PHE A 567 18.55 5.78 16.38
N ILE A 568 18.34 7.09 16.50
CA ILE A 568 17.42 7.85 15.62
C ILE A 568 17.95 7.86 14.19
N GLY A 569 19.23 8.19 13.99
CA GLY A 569 19.84 8.28 12.67
C GLY A 569 19.81 6.95 11.92
N GLN A 570 20.17 5.86 12.59
CA GLN A 570 20.14 4.52 11.99
C GLN A 570 18.71 4.05 11.74
N THR A 571 17.76 4.32 12.65
CA THR A 571 16.34 3.99 12.43
C THR A 571 15.77 4.74 11.22
N MET A 572 16.06 6.04 11.11
CA MET A 572 15.64 6.84 9.97
C MET A 572 16.29 6.36 8.68
N ASN A 573 17.58 6.04 8.69
CA ASN A 573 18.26 5.55 7.50
C ASN A 573 17.68 4.20 7.02
N VAL A 574 17.45 3.26 7.95
CA VAL A 574 16.79 1.99 7.64
C VAL A 574 15.40 2.22 7.03
N LEU A 575 14.59 3.12 7.62
CA LEU A 575 13.25 3.41 7.12
C LEU A 575 13.28 4.01 5.71
N LEU A 576 14.15 4.99 5.48
CA LEU A 576 14.30 5.64 4.17
C LEU A 576 14.83 4.67 3.11
N CYS A 577 15.84 3.87 3.43
CA CYS A 577 16.38 2.87 2.52
C CYS A 577 15.34 1.78 2.22
N LEU A 578 14.60 1.30 3.23
CA LEU A 578 13.55 0.29 3.04
C LEU A 578 12.42 0.79 2.13
N MET A 579 11.87 1.97 2.43
CA MET A 579 10.80 2.57 1.61
C MET A 579 11.28 2.82 0.19
N SER A 580 12.49 3.36 0.04
CA SER A 580 13.04 3.65 -1.26
C SER A 580 13.38 2.37 -2.04
N ALA A 581 13.82 1.30 -1.36
CA ALA A 581 14.08 -0.01 -1.96
C ALA A 581 12.80 -0.66 -2.50
N VAL A 582 11.71 -0.63 -1.73
CA VAL A 582 10.41 -1.14 -2.16
C VAL A 582 9.90 -0.33 -3.36
N VAL A 583 9.78 1.00 -3.24
CA VAL A 583 9.18 1.83 -4.30
C VAL A 583 9.98 1.77 -5.60
N HIS A 584 11.31 1.87 -5.53
CA HIS A 584 12.14 1.92 -6.73
C HIS A 584 12.45 0.54 -7.31
N GLY A 585 12.58 -0.49 -6.47
CA GLY A 585 12.69 -1.87 -6.94
C GLY A 585 11.42 -2.32 -7.66
N LEU A 586 10.24 -1.96 -7.12
CA LEU A 586 8.97 -2.22 -7.78
C LEU A 586 8.82 -1.43 -9.07
N ARG A 587 9.23 -0.15 -9.08
CA ARG A 587 9.19 0.68 -10.30
C ARG A 587 9.96 0.02 -11.45
N LEU A 588 11.20 -0.43 -11.21
CA LEU A 588 12.04 -1.08 -12.22
C LEU A 588 11.41 -2.37 -12.77
N ASN A 589 10.78 -3.15 -11.90
CA ASN A 589 10.09 -4.36 -12.32
C ASN A 589 8.76 -4.06 -13.02
N TYR A 590 8.07 -2.99 -12.64
CA TYR A 590 6.78 -2.64 -13.20
C TYR A 590 6.91 -1.89 -14.53
N ILE A 591 7.52 -0.70 -14.51
CA ILE A 591 7.58 0.20 -15.67
C ILE A 591 8.63 -0.27 -16.67
N GLU A 592 9.84 -0.58 -16.20
CA GLU A 592 10.94 -0.89 -17.10
C GLU A 592 10.93 -2.35 -17.60
N PHE A 593 10.32 -3.31 -16.89
CA PHE A 593 10.31 -4.72 -17.34
C PHE A 593 9.02 -5.15 -18.03
N PHE A 594 7.82 -4.83 -17.50
CA PHE A 594 6.57 -5.20 -18.20
C PHE A 594 6.46 -4.53 -19.55
N LYS A 595 6.82 -3.25 -19.66
CA LYS A 595 6.81 -2.51 -20.93
C LYS A 595 7.55 -3.21 -22.06
N TRP A 596 8.64 -3.90 -21.74
CA TRP A 596 9.46 -4.62 -22.73
C TRP A 596 9.11 -6.12 -22.83
N SER A 597 8.31 -6.66 -21.90
CA SER A 597 7.96 -8.08 -21.81
C SER A 597 6.52 -8.39 -22.27
N ILE A 598 5.52 -7.63 -21.81
CA ILE A 598 4.09 -7.89 -22.00
C ILE A 598 3.42 -6.64 -22.56
N LYS A 599 2.68 -6.81 -23.66
CA LYS A 599 2.02 -5.71 -24.38
C LYS A 599 0.52 -5.61 -24.10
N GLU A 600 -0.06 -6.67 -23.56
CA GLU A 600 -1.50 -6.80 -23.34
C GLU A 600 -1.83 -6.87 -21.85
N ASP A 601 -2.75 -6.01 -21.46
CA ASP A 601 -3.30 -5.95 -20.11
C ASP A 601 -4.41 -6.99 -19.99
N GLY A 602 -4.36 -7.79 -18.92
CA GLY A 602 -5.39 -8.77 -18.58
C GLY A 602 -6.34 -8.27 -17.51
N HIS A 603 -7.44 -8.99 -17.34
CA HIS A 603 -8.35 -8.83 -16.21
C HIS A 603 -8.19 -10.00 -15.25
N SER A 604 -8.14 -9.70 -13.95
CA SER A 604 -7.98 -10.73 -12.91
C SER A 604 -9.23 -11.60 -12.78
N TYR A 605 -9.03 -12.89 -12.54
CA TYR A 605 -10.11 -13.83 -12.26
C TYR A 605 -10.79 -13.52 -10.93
N GLN A 606 -12.05 -13.09 -11.00
CA GLN A 606 -12.92 -12.86 -9.85
C GLN A 606 -14.00 -13.94 -9.81
N PRO A 607 -13.87 -14.98 -8.96
CA PRO A 607 -14.89 -16.02 -8.86
C PRO A 607 -16.18 -15.47 -8.22
N PHE A 608 -17.32 -15.87 -8.77
CA PHE A 608 -18.65 -15.67 -8.20
C PHE A 608 -18.82 -16.58 -6.98
N LYS A 609 -18.35 -16.11 -5.82
CA LYS A 609 -18.30 -16.88 -4.57
C LYS A 609 -18.88 -16.07 -3.41
N LYS A 610 -19.56 -16.74 -2.48
CA LYS A 610 -19.96 -16.13 -1.20
C LYS A 610 -18.74 -15.72 -0.37
N GLN A 611 -18.82 -14.54 0.26
CA GLN A 611 -17.76 -14.06 1.14
C GLN A 611 -17.71 -14.88 2.43
N GLU A 612 -16.60 -15.58 2.64
CA GLU A 612 -16.33 -16.26 3.90
C GLU A 612 -15.87 -15.24 4.96
N ILE A 613 -16.67 -15.07 6.02
CA ILE A 613 -16.25 -14.28 7.18
C ILE A 613 -15.32 -15.17 8.02
N SER A 614 -14.02 -14.91 7.93
CA SER A 614 -13.06 -15.58 8.82
C SER A 614 -13.36 -15.21 10.29
N HIS A 615 -13.38 -16.23 11.15
CA HIS A 615 -13.76 -16.12 12.56
C HIS A 615 -12.67 -15.52 13.47
N GLU A 616 -11.51 -15.13 12.94
CA GLU A 616 -10.32 -14.74 13.71
C GLU A 616 -9.96 -13.26 13.65
#